data_AF-A0A317Z4X3-F1
#
_entry.id   AF-A0A317Z4X3-F1
#
_cell.length_a   1.000
_cell.length_b   1.000
_cell.length_c   1.000
_cell.angle_alpha   90.00
_cell.angle_beta   90.00
_cell.angle_gamma   90.00
#
_symmetry.space_group_name_H-M   'P 1'
#
loop_
_entity.id
_entity.type
_entity.pdbx_description
1 polymer ?
#
loop_
_entity_poly.entity_id
_entity_poly.type
_entity_poly.pdbx_seq_one_letter_code
_entity_poly.pdbx_strand_id
1 'polypeptide(L)'
;MAKKHKVAVYELKDSQGEYIAKDMDIGITTNLSDAYAVWNIDGSEPNLKNIKELAKAKESDWDNFYKVNYGPNAINNYKSYTWLQHCNLIIVEIDEETFNSIKGEN
;
A
#
# COMPACT_ATOMS: atom_id res chain seq x y z
N MET A 1 24.49 -13.17 9.24
CA MET A 1 23.02 -13.01 9.26
C MET A 1 22.62 -12.36 7.95
N ALA A 2 21.54 -12.83 7.31
CA ALA A 2 21.00 -12.15 6.13
C ALA A 2 20.52 -10.75 6.54
N LYS A 3 20.78 -9.74 5.70
CA LYS A 3 20.32 -8.38 5.94
C LYS A 3 18.79 -8.35 5.87
N LYS A 4 18.17 -7.66 6.83
CA LYS A 4 16.72 -7.51 6.93
C LYS A 4 16.34 -6.05 6.72
N HIS A 5 15.19 -5.84 6.11
CA HIS A 5 14.63 -4.53 5.79
C HIS A 5 13.24 -4.43 6.38
N LYS A 6 12.91 -3.26 6.94
CA LYS A 6 11.58 -2.96 7.46
C LYS A 6 10.77 -2.23 6.41
N VAL A 7 9.61 -2.78 6.09
CA VAL A 7 8.67 -2.19 5.13
C VAL A 7 7.28 -2.12 5.76
N ALA A 8 6.49 -1.16 5.32
CA ALA A 8 5.09 -1.05 5.72
C ALA A 8 4.19 -1.71 4.68
N VAL A 9 3.25 -2.55 5.12
CA VAL A 9 2.27 -3.21 4.27
C VAL A 9 0.87 -3.04 4.84
N TYR A 10 -0.15 -3.10 3.97
CA TYR A 10 -1.55 -3.11 4.38
C TYR A 10 -2.03 -4.56 4.50
N GLU A 11 -2.28 -5.01 5.72
CA GLU A 11 -2.84 -6.32 6.05
C GLU A 11 -4.35 -6.22 6.26
N LEU A 12 -5.13 -7.21 5.83
CA LEU A 12 -6.57 -7.24 6.08
C LEU A 12 -6.87 -7.48 7.57
N LYS A 13 -7.79 -6.70 8.14
CA LYS A 13 -8.18 -6.85 9.56
C LYS A 13 -8.83 -8.18 9.87
N ASP A 14 -9.61 -8.70 8.94
CA ASP A 14 -10.39 -9.92 9.11
C ASP A 14 -9.56 -11.17 8.76
N SER A 15 -8.35 -11.01 8.23
CA SER A 15 -7.49 -12.10 7.76
C SER A 15 -6.01 -11.76 7.89
N GLN A 16 -5.41 -12.24 8.98
CA GLN A 16 -3.98 -12.04 9.25
C GLN A 16 -3.12 -12.80 8.25
N GLY A 17 -2.06 -12.16 7.73
CA GLY A 17 -1.18 -12.72 6.70
C GLY A 17 -1.68 -12.51 5.27
N GLU A 18 -2.84 -11.86 5.07
CA GLU A 18 -3.33 -11.43 3.77
C GLU A 18 -3.11 -9.93 3.59
N TYR A 19 -2.40 -9.57 2.53
CA TYR A 19 -1.96 -8.21 2.23
C TYR A 19 -2.63 -7.68 0.97
N ILE A 20 -2.79 -6.36 0.90
CA ILE A 20 -3.15 -5.68 -0.34
C ILE A 20 -2.02 -5.90 -1.35
N ALA A 21 -2.34 -6.42 -2.54
CA ALA A 21 -1.38 -6.62 -3.61
C ALA A 21 -0.97 -5.28 -4.25
N LYS A 22 0.24 -5.22 -4.80
CA LYS A 22 0.78 -4.05 -5.51
C LYS A 22 -0.02 -3.71 -6.77
N ASP A 23 -0.65 -4.71 -7.38
CA ASP A 23 -1.48 -4.57 -8.57
C ASP A 23 -2.83 -3.99 -8.11
N MET A 24 -3.01 -2.69 -8.33
CA MET A 24 -4.04 -1.83 -7.73
C MET A 24 -5.51 -2.15 -8.10
N ASP A 25 -5.80 -3.31 -8.68
CA ASP A 25 -7.12 -3.72 -9.17
C ASP A 25 -7.97 -4.50 -8.16
N ILE A 26 -7.59 -4.56 -6.87
CA ILE A 26 -8.22 -5.37 -5.78
C ILE A 26 -7.59 -6.77 -5.66
N GLY A 27 -6.26 -6.86 -5.73
CA GLY A 27 -5.55 -8.09 -5.38
C GLY A 27 -5.38 -8.24 -3.87
N ILE A 28 -5.62 -9.45 -3.35
CA ILE A 28 -5.15 -9.88 -2.04
C ILE A 28 -4.03 -10.89 -2.29
N THR A 29 -2.95 -10.81 -1.52
CA THR A 29 -1.83 -11.74 -1.63
C THR A 29 -1.37 -12.19 -0.25
N THR A 30 -0.90 -13.43 -0.15
CA THR A 30 -0.17 -13.93 1.03
C THR A 30 1.34 -13.81 0.84
N ASN A 31 1.80 -13.35 -0.32
CA ASN A 31 3.21 -13.20 -0.65
C ASN A 31 3.68 -11.75 -0.47
N LEU A 32 4.67 -11.54 0.39
CA LEU A 32 5.21 -10.21 0.68
C LEU A 32 5.94 -9.57 -0.52
N SER A 33 6.45 -10.35 -1.48
CA SER A 33 7.03 -9.78 -2.71
C SER A 33 6.00 -9.14 -3.64
N ASP A 34 4.73 -9.53 -3.48
CA ASP A 34 3.62 -9.06 -4.31
C ASP A 34 2.72 -8.08 -3.55
N ALA A 35 3.01 -7.85 -2.27
CA ALA A 35 2.29 -6.92 -1.44
C ALA A 35 2.61 -5.47 -1.82
N TYR A 36 1.63 -4.58 -1.70
CA TYR A 36 1.82 -3.14 -1.77
C TYR A 36 2.62 -2.69 -0.54
N ALA A 37 3.94 -2.64 -0.70
CA ALA A 37 4.89 -2.28 0.33
C ALA A 37 5.39 -0.83 0.16
N VAL A 38 5.57 -0.14 1.28
CA VAL A 38 6.16 1.19 1.33
C VAL A 38 7.43 1.13 2.18
N TRP A 39 8.53 1.68 1.64
CA TRP A 39 9.83 1.70 2.30
C TRP A 39 10.50 3.06 2.17
N ASN A 40 11.42 3.37 3.08
CA ASN A 40 12.29 4.53 2.95
C ASN A 40 13.55 4.13 2.14
N ILE A 41 14.00 5.00 1.24
CA ILE A 41 15.16 4.75 0.36
C ILE A 41 16.45 4.51 1.17
N ASP A 42 16.57 5.17 2.32
CA ASP A 42 17.70 5.03 3.24
C ASP A 42 17.64 3.75 4.09
N GLY A 43 16.56 2.97 3.99
CA GLY A 43 16.34 1.74 4.74
C GLY A 43 15.88 1.96 6.18
N SER A 44 15.61 3.19 6.59
CA SER A 44 15.02 3.48 7.91
C SER A 44 13.59 2.94 8.01
N GLU A 45 13.12 2.72 9.25
CA GLU A 45 11.76 2.22 9.49
C GLU A 45 10.70 3.22 8.99
N PRO A 46 9.74 2.79 8.16
CA PRO A 46 8.70 3.67 7.67
C PRO A 46 7.78 4.21 8.78
N ASN A 47 7.38 5.47 8.66
CA ASN A 47 6.42 6.08 9.59
C ASN A 47 4.98 5.78 9.14
N LEU A 48 4.28 4.91 9.87
CA LEU A 48 2.93 4.46 9.53
C LEU A 48 1.91 5.61 9.44
N LYS A 49 2.04 6.65 10.27
CA LYS A 49 1.15 7.81 10.22
C LYS A 49 1.32 8.55 8.89
N ASN A 50 2.55 8.85 8.51
CA ASN A 50 2.86 9.55 7.27
C ASN A 50 2.41 8.73 6.05
N ILE A 51 2.60 7.42 6.06
CA ILE A 51 2.18 6.53 4.96
C ILE A 51 0.65 6.55 4.80
N LYS A 52 -0.09 6.50 5.90
CA LYS A 52 -1.55 6.59 5.87
C LYS A 52 -2.04 7.95 5.34
N GLU A 53 -1.36 9.04 5.68
CA GLU A 53 -1.65 10.37 5.16
C GLU A 53 -1.34 10.48 3.65
N LEU A 54 -0.22 9.91 3.20
CA LEU A 54 0.15 9.85 1.78
C LEU A 54 -0.85 9.04 0.94
N ALA A 55 -1.31 7.89 1.45
CA ALA A 55 -2.33 7.10 0.77
C ALA A 55 -3.63 7.90 0.56
N LYS A 56 -4.06 8.64 1.60
CA LYS A 56 -5.22 9.52 1.49
C LYS A 56 -5.01 10.67 0.50
N ALA A 57 -3.84 11.30 0.52
CA ALA A 57 -3.52 12.38 -0.41
C ALA A 57 -3.56 11.89 -1.87
N LYS A 58 -2.90 10.76 -2.17
CA LYS A 58 -2.93 10.17 -3.51
C LYS A 58 -4.36 9.89 -3.98
N GLU A 59 -5.17 9.28 -3.12
CA GLU A 59 -6.54 8.94 -3.46
C GLU A 59 -7.44 10.18 -3.64
N SER A 60 -7.22 11.26 -2.87
CA SER A 60 -7.81 12.57 -3.17
C SER A 60 -7.45 13.08 -4.57
N ASP A 61 -6.17 12.94 -4.95
CA ASP A 61 -5.69 13.41 -6.25
C ASP A 61 -6.33 12.62 -7.39
N TRP A 62 -6.47 11.29 -7.22
CA TRP A 62 -7.21 10.44 -8.16
C TRP A 62 -8.68 10.84 -8.25
N ASP A 63 -9.34 11.09 -7.11
CA ASP A 63 -10.73 11.54 -7.11
C ASP A 63 -10.91 12.86 -7.88
N ASN A 64 -10.01 13.81 -7.64
CA ASN A 64 -10.01 15.09 -8.32
C ASN A 64 -9.73 14.92 -9.82
N PHE A 65 -8.75 14.10 -10.18
CA PHE A 65 -8.46 13.77 -11.57
C PHE A 65 -9.69 13.22 -12.29
N TYR A 66 -10.38 12.24 -11.71
CA TYR A 66 -11.57 11.65 -12.32
C TYR A 66 -12.71 12.66 -12.45
N LYS A 67 -12.97 13.45 -11.40
CA LYS A 67 -14.02 14.48 -11.44
C LYS A 67 -13.77 15.55 -12.49
N VAL A 68 -12.51 15.98 -12.65
CA VAL A 68 -12.12 17.00 -13.62
C VAL A 68 -12.21 16.48 -15.06
N ASN A 69 -11.75 15.25 -15.32
CA ASN A 69 -11.64 14.72 -16.68
C ASN A 69 -12.90 14.00 -17.19
N TYR A 70 -13.69 13.41 -16.30
CA TYR A 70 -14.85 12.59 -16.66
C TYR A 70 -16.17 13.08 -16.04
N GLY A 71 -16.11 14.21 -15.32
CA GLY A 71 -17.26 14.87 -14.71
C GLY A 71 -17.53 14.43 -13.27
N PRO A 72 -18.40 15.16 -12.54
CA PRO A 72 -18.62 14.96 -11.11
C PRO A 72 -19.20 13.57 -10.76
N ASN A 73 -19.85 12.91 -11.72
CA ASN A 73 -20.43 11.58 -11.58
C ASN A 73 -19.47 10.45 -11.99
N ALA A 74 -18.18 10.74 -12.19
CA ALA A 74 -17.19 9.71 -12.52
C ALA A 74 -16.95 8.73 -11.36
N ILE A 75 -17.31 9.11 -10.13
CA ILE A 75 -17.06 8.37 -8.89
C ILE A 75 -18.38 8.20 -8.15
N ASN A 76 -19.22 7.28 -8.62
CA ASN A 76 -20.55 7.08 -8.03
C ASN A 76 -20.61 5.93 -7.02
N ASN A 77 -19.76 4.90 -7.20
CA ASN A 77 -19.80 3.66 -6.43
C ASN A 77 -18.54 3.42 -5.59
N TYR A 78 -17.65 4.41 -5.53
CA TYR A 78 -16.42 4.35 -4.75
C TYR A 78 -16.45 5.42 -3.67
N LYS A 79 -16.10 5.03 -2.45
CA LYS A 79 -16.02 5.96 -1.33
C LYS A 79 -14.59 5.99 -0.84
N SER A 80 -13.93 7.11 -1.06
CA SER A 80 -12.51 7.29 -0.80
C SER A 80 -12.16 6.92 0.63
N TYR A 81 -10.98 6.31 0.82
CA TYR A 81 -10.41 5.88 2.09
C TYR A 81 -11.14 4.73 2.78
N THR A 82 -12.23 4.20 2.22
CA THR A 82 -13.01 3.16 2.89
C THR A 82 -12.20 1.86 3.01
N TRP A 83 -11.41 1.52 1.99
CA TRP A 83 -10.52 0.35 2.02
C TRP A 83 -9.50 0.41 3.18
N LEU A 84 -9.01 1.60 3.55
CA LEU A 84 -8.13 1.79 4.71
C LEU A 84 -8.80 1.41 6.05
N GLN A 85 -10.13 1.37 6.10
CA GLN A 85 -10.87 0.94 7.30
C GLN A 85 -10.84 -0.58 7.47
N HIS A 86 -10.66 -1.32 6.37
CA HIS A 86 -10.58 -2.78 6.34
C HIS A 86 -9.14 -3.29 6.51
N CYS A 87 -8.15 -2.39 6.54
CA CYS A 87 -6.74 -2.74 6.64
C CYS A 87 -6.10 -2.27 7.95
N ASN A 88 -5.15 -3.05 8.45
CA ASN A 88 -4.11 -2.63 9.37
C ASN A 88 -2.86 -2.26 8.56
N LEU A 89 -2.28 -1.09 8.84
CA LEU A 89 -0.97 -0.74 8.31
C LEU A 89 0.08 -1.21 9.32
N ILE A 90 0.90 -2.19 8.94
CA ILE A 90 1.85 -2.86 9.83
C ILE A 90 3.27 -2.77 9.28
N ILE A 91 4.26 -2.93 10.16
CA ILE A 91 5.66 -3.10 9.77
C ILE A 91 5.98 -4.59 9.72
N VAL A 92 6.61 -5.03 8.63
CA VAL A 92 7.13 -6.39 8.46
C VAL A 92 8.61 -6.35 8.13
N GLU A 93 9.33 -7.38 8.57
CA GLU A 93 10.75 -7.59 8.25
C GLU A 93 10.88 -8.55 7.07
N ILE A 94 11.47 -8.08 5.98
CA ILE A 94 11.75 -8.87 4.78
C ILE A 94 13.25 -9.03 4.60
N ASP A 95 13.68 -10.09 3.90
CA ASP A 95 15.08 -10.23 3.50
C ASP A 95 15.46 -9.31 2.34
N GLU A 96 16.77 -9.19 2.12
CA GLU A 96 17.35 -8.39 1.05
C GLU A 96 16.91 -8.84 -0.36
N GLU A 97 16.66 -10.14 -0.57
CA GLU A 97 16.17 -10.65 -1.84
C GLU A 97 14.75 -10.15 -2.13
N THR A 98 13.83 -10.31 -1.17
CA THR A 98 12.46 -9.78 -1.25
C THR A 98 12.48 -8.27 -1.40
N PHE A 99 13.34 -7.57 -0.65
CA PHE A 99 13.49 -6.11 -0.74
C PHE A 99 13.95 -5.65 -2.13
N ASN A 100 14.87 -6.38 -2.75
CA ASN A 100 15.32 -6.07 -4.10
C ASN A 100 14.25 -6.39 -5.14
N SER A 101 13.43 -7.44 -4.93
CA SER A 101 12.30 -7.76 -5.80
C SER A 101 11.27 -6.62 -5.81
N ILE A 102 10.86 -6.11 -4.65
CA ILE A 102 9.88 -5.01 -4.57
C ILE A 102 10.44 -3.68 -5.09
N LYS A 103 11.75 -3.46 -4.95
CA LYS A 103 12.42 -2.23 -5.39
C LYS A 103 12.65 -2.22 -6.91
N GLY A 104 12.98 -3.37 -7.51
CA GLY A 104 13.34 -3.49 -8.91
C GLY A 104 12.21 -3.27 -9.91
N GLU A 105 10.96 -3.20 -9.44
CA GLU A 105 9.76 -3.04 -10.26
C GLU A 105 9.10 -1.66 -10.14
N ASN A 106 9.66 -0.73 -9.33
CA ASN A 106 9.15 0.63 -9.13
C ASN A 106 10.06 1.71 -9.74
#